data_AF-A0A959TEF2-F1
#
_entry.id   AF-A0A959TEF2-F1
#
_cell.length_a   1.000
_cell.length_b   1.000
_cell.length_c   1.000
_cell.angle_alpha   90.00
_cell.angle_beta   90.00
_cell.angle_gamma   90.00
#
_symmetry.space_group_name_H-M   'P 1'
#
loop_
_entity.id
_entity.type
_entity.pdbx_description
1 polymer ?
#
loop_
_entity_poly.entity_id
_entity_poly.type
_entity_poly.pdbx_seq_one_letter_code
_entity_poly.pdbx_strand_id
1 'polypeptide(L)'
;SVMAADAPGSLMGTAPKADYALLRTEFEASEFIWEEDNWIAGAEVADSLGCDVLNTSLGYTTFEDSLTDHTYSELDGQTTRISIAAGIAVEKGMVVVNSAGNSGNNGWFHIGAPADAFGILAVGAVDHDRRTASFSSRGPSADGRVKPDVAAVGVQCAALSPWDAAIIGVNGTSFSSPLVAGAAACLWQLHPDRSNVEIMDAIRRSASQWDAPDAEQGFGIPDLWRAHLLLGGSDLTGLAGSKVLQV
;
A
#
# COMPACT_ATOMS: atom_id res chain seq x y z
N SER A 1 11.68 10.25 0.74
CA SER A 1 10.30 9.82 1.07
C SER A 1 9.33 10.41 0.06
N VAL A 2 8.30 9.65 -0.36
CA VAL A 2 7.20 10.12 -1.22
C VAL A 2 5.93 10.48 -0.43
N MET A 3 5.90 10.17 0.87
CA MET A 3 4.76 10.40 1.75
C MET A 3 5.00 11.56 2.74
N ALA A 4 6.18 11.56 3.37
CA ALA A 4 6.52 12.45 4.48
C ALA A 4 7.30 13.72 4.08
N ALA A 5 7.68 13.86 2.81
CA ALA A 5 8.49 14.99 2.36
C ALA A 5 7.74 16.32 2.57
N ASP A 6 8.31 17.23 3.36
CA ASP A 6 7.73 18.54 3.66
C ASP A 6 8.70 19.65 3.23
N ALA A 7 8.87 19.79 1.92
CA ALA A 7 9.72 20.81 1.32
C ALA A 7 8.89 21.69 0.36
N PRO A 8 8.16 22.71 0.87
CA PRO A 8 7.33 23.58 0.06
C PRO A 8 8.10 24.21 -1.10
N GLY A 9 7.51 24.17 -2.30
CA GLY A 9 8.14 24.66 -3.53
C GLY A 9 9.16 23.69 -4.16
N SER A 10 9.37 22.51 -3.56
CA SER A 10 10.30 21.49 -4.04
C SER A 10 9.62 20.12 -4.14
N LEU A 11 9.47 19.39 -3.05
CA LEU A 11 8.75 18.10 -3.00
C LEU A 11 7.84 18.07 -1.78
N MET A 12 6.55 17.87 -2.04
CA MET A 12 5.54 17.60 -1.03
C MET A 12 5.12 16.15 -1.18
N GLY A 13 5.22 15.39 -0.08
CA GLY A 13 4.68 14.04 -0.02
C GLY A 13 3.16 14.06 0.06
N THR A 14 2.56 12.87 0.05
CA THR A 14 1.10 12.72 0.11
C THR A 14 0.49 12.96 1.50
N ALA A 15 1.27 12.90 2.59
CA ALA A 15 0.79 13.18 3.95
C ALA A 15 1.85 13.81 4.87
N PRO A 16 2.52 14.91 4.48
CA PRO A 16 3.72 15.44 5.15
C PRO A 16 3.51 15.95 6.59
N LYS A 17 2.26 16.07 7.02
CA LYS A 17 1.86 16.52 8.36
C LYS A 17 1.31 15.41 9.24
N ALA A 18 1.35 14.15 8.79
CA ALA A 18 1.17 13.02 9.67
C ALA A 18 2.39 12.89 10.61
N ASP A 19 2.17 12.36 11.80
CA ASP A 19 3.18 11.80 12.66
C ASP A 19 3.57 10.41 12.11
N TYR A 20 4.78 9.94 12.40
CA TYR A 20 5.33 8.69 11.87
C TYR A 20 6.16 7.98 12.95
N ALA A 21 5.89 6.70 13.15
CA ALA A 21 6.78 5.70 13.66
C ALA A 21 7.41 4.99 12.45
N LEU A 22 8.51 4.28 12.68
CA LEU A 22 9.26 3.62 11.63
C LEU A 22 9.68 2.25 12.18
N LEU A 23 9.03 1.20 11.70
CA LEU A 23 9.32 -0.17 12.15
C LEU A 23 10.12 -0.93 11.10
N ARG A 24 11.35 -1.31 11.47
CA ARG A 24 12.22 -2.13 10.62
C ARG A 24 12.00 -3.61 10.93
N THR A 25 11.45 -4.35 9.97
CA THR A 25 11.09 -5.76 10.10
C THR A 25 12.00 -6.70 9.31
N GLU A 26 12.72 -6.19 8.32
CA GLU A 26 13.58 -6.94 7.39
C GLU A 26 15.06 -6.81 7.74
N PHE A 27 15.85 -7.80 7.31
CA PHE A 27 17.31 -7.78 7.35
C PHE A 27 17.89 -7.79 5.92
N GLU A 28 18.42 -6.65 5.47
CA GLU A 28 18.84 -6.41 4.07
C GLU A 28 19.71 -7.50 3.42
N ALA A 29 20.51 -8.24 4.20
CA ALA A 29 21.47 -9.20 3.65
C ALA A 29 20.90 -10.61 3.38
N SER A 30 19.64 -10.89 3.74
CA SER A 30 19.03 -12.20 3.56
C SER A 30 17.51 -12.13 3.58
N GLU A 31 16.84 -13.05 2.91
CA GLU A 31 15.38 -13.16 2.97
C GLU A 31 15.00 -14.52 3.57
N PHE A 32 14.58 -14.54 4.82
CA PHE A 32 14.15 -15.77 5.50
C PHE A 32 12.67 -15.71 5.85
N ILE A 33 12.02 -16.87 5.89
CA ILE A 33 10.60 -16.96 6.19
C ILE A 33 10.27 -16.27 7.53
N TRP A 34 11.13 -16.33 8.55
CA TRP A 34 10.91 -15.67 9.85
C TRP A 34 10.80 -14.14 9.77
N GLU A 35 11.16 -13.51 8.65
CA GLU A 35 10.90 -12.08 8.45
C GLU A 35 9.39 -11.77 8.38
N GLU A 36 8.56 -12.73 7.96
CA GLU A 36 7.11 -12.63 8.10
C GLU A 36 6.72 -12.48 9.58
N ASP A 37 7.38 -13.19 10.50
CA ASP A 37 7.11 -13.09 11.94
C ASP A 37 7.55 -11.73 12.51
N ASN A 38 8.65 -11.18 12.00
CA ASN A 38 9.05 -9.82 12.35
C ASN A 38 8.05 -8.79 11.82
N TRP A 39 7.51 -8.99 10.62
CA TRP A 39 6.46 -8.15 10.08
C TRP A 39 5.22 -8.17 10.97
N ILE A 40 4.81 -9.35 11.41
CA ILE A 40 3.68 -9.54 12.34
C ILE A 40 3.93 -8.77 13.64
N ALA A 41 5.11 -8.94 14.25
CA ALA A 41 5.48 -8.21 15.45
C ALA A 41 5.49 -6.69 15.23
N GLY A 42 5.93 -6.23 14.05
CA GLY A 42 5.83 -4.83 13.64
C GLY A 42 4.38 -4.33 13.58
N ALA A 43 3.49 -5.09 12.94
CA ALA A 43 2.07 -4.76 12.87
C ALA A 43 1.40 -4.73 14.25
N GLU A 44 1.76 -5.63 15.16
CA GLU A 44 1.27 -5.63 16.55
C GLU A 44 1.75 -4.40 17.33
N VAL A 45 2.99 -3.98 17.13
CA VAL A 45 3.51 -2.72 17.69
C VAL A 45 2.76 -1.53 17.10
N ALA A 46 2.44 -1.55 15.81
CA ALA A 46 1.67 -0.50 15.15
C ALA A 46 0.26 -0.34 15.74
N ASP A 47 -0.45 -1.46 15.91
CA ASP A 47 -1.76 -1.51 16.59
C ASP A 47 -1.63 -0.97 18.03
N SER A 48 -0.59 -1.38 18.77
CA SER A 48 -0.36 -0.95 20.15
C SER A 48 -0.06 0.56 20.29
N LEU A 49 0.53 1.17 19.26
CA LEU A 49 0.76 2.61 19.19
C LEU A 49 -0.49 3.40 18.77
N GLY A 50 -1.53 2.71 18.29
CA GLY A 50 -2.77 3.32 17.81
C GLY A 50 -2.64 3.92 16.42
N CYS A 51 -1.84 3.31 15.54
CA CYS A 51 -1.65 3.81 14.19
C CYS A 51 -2.87 3.56 13.30
N ASP A 52 -3.30 4.60 12.58
CA ASP A 52 -4.47 4.52 11.71
C ASP A 52 -4.14 3.80 10.39
N VAL A 53 -2.97 4.09 9.81
CA VAL A 53 -2.55 3.59 8.50
C VAL A 53 -1.24 2.83 8.61
N LEU A 54 -1.21 1.58 8.14
CA LEU A 54 -0.01 0.75 8.02
C LEU A 54 0.40 0.64 6.55
N ASN A 55 1.55 1.21 6.18
CA ASN A 55 2.09 1.07 4.82
C ASN A 55 3.27 0.12 4.78
N THR A 56 3.21 -0.88 3.91
CA THR A 56 4.25 -1.89 3.76
C THR A 56 4.69 -2.02 2.31
N SER A 57 5.92 -1.58 2.05
CA SER A 57 6.51 -1.52 0.71
C SER A 57 7.42 -2.71 0.40
N LEU A 58 7.00 -3.89 0.87
CA LEU A 58 7.67 -5.19 0.77
C LEU A 58 6.69 -6.28 0.34
N GLY A 59 7.22 -7.47 0.07
CA GLY A 59 6.42 -8.66 -0.09
C GLY A 59 7.28 -9.89 -0.31
N TYR A 60 6.82 -11.02 0.21
CA TYR A 60 7.56 -12.28 0.23
C TYR A 60 7.01 -13.26 -0.81
N THR A 61 7.93 -13.95 -1.48
CA THR A 61 7.63 -14.99 -2.47
C THR A 61 8.63 -16.14 -2.39
N THR A 62 9.92 -15.82 -2.31
CA THR A 62 11.03 -16.78 -2.26
C THR A 62 11.93 -16.43 -1.08
N PHE A 63 12.66 -17.41 -0.56
CA PHE A 63 13.54 -17.25 0.59
C PHE A 63 14.89 -17.94 0.37
N GLU A 64 15.85 -17.70 1.27
CA GLU A 64 17.17 -18.35 1.29
C GLU A 64 17.07 -19.89 1.32
N ASP A 65 16.07 -20.42 2.02
CA ASP A 65 15.71 -21.84 1.95
C ASP A 65 14.50 -22.02 1.03
N SER A 66 14.76 -22.50 -0.19
CA SER A 66 13.71 -22.77 -1.19
C SER A 66 12.61 -23.75 -0.72
N LEU A 67 12.85 -24.53 0.34
CA LEU A 67 11.81 -25.38 0.95
C LEU A 67 10.72 -24.56 1.66
N THR A 68 10.99 -23.28 1.89
CA THR A 68 10.08 -22.32 2.53
C THR A 68 9.48 -21.31 1.56
N ASP A 69 9.81 -21.40 0.26
CA ASP A 69 9.23 -20.56 -0.79
C ASP A 69 7.71 -20.66 -0.80
N HIS A 70 7.07 -19.52 -1.04
CA HIS A 70 5.64 -19.50 -1.32
C HIS A 70 5.37 -19.94 -2.75
N THR A 71 4.25 -20.62 -2.91
CA THR A 71 3.65 -20.95 -4.19
C THR A 71 2.51 -20.00 -4.50
N TYR A 72 2.19 -19.83 -5.79
CA TYR A 72 1.03 -19.02 -6.17
C TYR A 72 -0.26 -19.52 -5.49
N SER A 73 -0.42 -20.83 -5.26
CA SER A 73 -1.59 -21.38 -4.58
C SER A 73 -1.76 -20.95 -3.12
N GLU A 74 -0.69 -20.49 -2.46
CA GLU A 74 -0.73 -20.02 -1.07
C GLU A 74 -1.07 -18.53 -0.96
N LEU A 75 -1.10 -17.80 -2.08
CA LEU A 75 -1.49 -16.38 -2.13
C LEU A 75 -3.01 -16.21 -2.14
N ASP A 76 -3.69 -16.85 -1.20
CA ASP A 76 -5.14 -16.88 -1.06
C ASP A 76 -5.66 -15.99 0.07
N GLY A 77 -4.76 -15.23 0.72
CA GLY A 77 -5.03 -14.38 1.88
C GLY A 77 -5.27 -15.14 3.20
N GLN A 78 -5.19 -16.47 3.20
CA GLN A 78 -5.53 -17.34 4.34
C GLN A 78 -4.41 -18.33 4.70
N THR A 79 -3.44 -18.53 3.81
CA THR A 79 -2.38 -19.52 4.01
C THR A 79 -1.11 -18.92 4.57
N THR A 80 -0.57 -17.85 3.96
CA THR A 80 0.66 -17.21 4.46
C THR A 80 0.36 -16.44 5.76
N ARG A 81 1.25 -16.55 6.74
CA ARG A 81 1.02 -15.95 8.07
C ARG A 81 0.99 -14.43 8.02
N ILE A 82 1.79 -13.83 7.14
CA ILE A 82 1.81 -12.39 6.95
C ILE A 82 0.48 -11.89 6.36
N SER A 83 -0.15 -12.63 5.44
CA SER A 83 -1.44 -12.24 4.86
C SER A 83 -2.60 -12.37 5.85
N ILE A 84 -2.58 -13.43 6.68
CA ILE A 84 -3.52 -13.58 7.80
C ILE A 84 -3.39 -12.40 8.75
N ALA A 85 -2.16 -12.06 9.16
CA ALA A 85 -1.92 -10.96 10.09
C ALA A 85 -2.30 -9.58 9.50
N ALA A 86 -2.06 -9.36 8.20
CA ALA A 86 -2.51 -8.15 7.52
C ALA A 86 -4.05 -8.04 7.51
N GLY A 87 -4.76 -9.16 7.35
CA GLY A 87 -6.21 -9.22 7.53
C GLY A 87 -6.64 -8.87 8.96
N ILE A 88 -5.97 -9.42 9.97
CA ILE A 88 -6.23 -9.10 11.39
C ILE A 88 -6.00 -7.60 11.68
N ALA A 89 -4.95 -6.99 11.12
CA ALA A 89 -4.70 -5.56 11.27
C ALA A 89 -5.84 -4.71 10.69
N VAL A 90 -6.45 -5.15 9.58
CA VAL A 90 -7.68 -4.53 9.05
C VAL A 90 -8.86 -4.71 10.01
N GLU A 91 -9.06 -5.91 10.56
CA GLU A 91 -10.14 -6.16 11.54
C GLU A 91 -9.97 -5.36 12.83
N LYS A 92 -8.73 -5.03 13.20
CA LYS A 92 -8.39 -4.15 14.32
C LYS A 92 -8.68 -2.67 14.05
N GLY A 93 -9.02 -2.33 12.81
CA GLY A 93 -9.42 -0.99 12.42
C GLY A 93 -8.34 -0.21 11.71
N MET A 94 -7.20 -0.80 11.32
CA MET A 94 -6.18 -0.10 10.55
C MET A 94 -6.52 -0.09 9.05
N VAL A 95 -6.13 0.96 8.32
CA VAL A 95 -6.01 0.91 6.86
C VAL A 95 -4.64 0.34 6.53
N VAL A 96 -4.62 -0.89 6.00
CA VAL A 96 -3.39 -1.56 5.58
C VAL A 96 -3.19 -1.36 4.08
N VAL A 97 -2.03 -0.84 3.69
CA VAL A 97 -1.66 -0.57 2.29
C VAL A 97 -0.36 -1.29 1.99
N ASN A 98 -0.37 -2.20 1.02
CA ASN A 98 0.80 -3.00 0.65
C ASN A 98 1.17 -2.79 -0.82
N SER A 99 2.46 -2.75 -1.14
CA SER A 99 2.92 -2.80 -2.53
C SER A 99 2.54 -4.13 -3.19
N ALA A 100 2.14 -4.12 -4.46
CA ALA A 100 1.78 -5.36 -5.17
C ALA A 100 2.98 -6.30 -5.39
N GLY A 101 4.20 -5.75 -5.48
CA GLY A 101 5.41 -6.46 -5.88
C GLY A 101 5.95 -5.98 -7.23
N ASN A 102 7.21 -6.34 -7.52
CA ASN A 102 7.93 -5.89 -8.73
C ASN A 102 8.30 -7.06 -9.66
N SER A 103 7.48 -8.11 -9.67
CA SER A 103 7.75 -9.36 -10.38
C SER A 103 7.01 -9.53 -11.71
N GLY A 104 6.27 -8.53 -12.16
CA GLY A 104 5.41 -8.61 -13.36
C GLY A 104 6.13 -8.90 -14.68
N ASN A 105 7.46 -8.79 -14.72
CA ASN A 105 8.30 -9.06 -15.89
C ASN A 105 9.29 -10.22 -15.69
N ASN A 106 9.17 -10.97 -14.60
CA ASN A 106 10.01 -12.14 -14.31
C ASN A 106 9.16 -13.43 -14.20
N GLY A 107 9.80 -14.55 -13.87
CA GLY A 107 9.14 -15.85 -13.82
C GLY A 107 8.07 -15.99 -12.74
N TRP A 108 8.08 -15.15 -11.69
CA TRP A 108 7.04 -15.16 -10.67
C TRP A 108 5.75 -14.52 -11.16
N PHE A 109 5.83 -13.34 -11.83
CA PHE A 109 4.70 -12.59 -12.42
C PHE A 109 3.64 -12.05 -11.44
N HIS A 110 3.30 -12.82 -10.42
CA HIS A 110 2.19 -12.59 -9.52
C HIS A 110 2.50 -11.56 -8.43
N ILE A 111 1.46 -11.12 -7.72
CA ILE A 111 1.60 -10.44 -6.42
C ILE A 111 2.37 -11.30 -5.41
N GLY A 112 2.89 -10.70 -4.35
CA GLY A 112 3.51 -11.42 -3.21
C GLY A 112 2.68 -11.28 -1.93
N ALA A 113 3.04 -12.01 -0.88
CA ALA A 113 2.41 -11.86 0.43
C ALA A 113 3.00 -10.64 1.17
N PRO A 114 2.20 -9.74 1.79
CA PRO A 114 0.78 -9.86 2.08
C PRO A 114 -0.16 -9.16 1.08
N ALA A 115 0.27 -8.82 -0.14
CA ALA A 115 -0.59 -8.10 -1.09
C ALA A 115 -1.88 -8.87 -1.43
N ASP A 116 -1.89 -10.19 -1.26
CA ASP A 116 -3.05 -11.06 -1.42
C ASP A 116 -4.02 -11.01 -0.22
N ALA A 117 -3.69 -10.39 0.90
CA ALA A 117 -4.51 -10.38 2.11
C ALA A 117 -5.93 -9.80 1.91
N PHE A 118 -6.86 -10.21 2.77
CA PHE A 118 -8.22 -9.68 2.80
C PHE A 118 -8.26 -8.26 3.36
N GLY A 119 -9.17 -7.45 2.83
CA GLY A 119 -9.47 -6.12 3.35
C GLY A 119 -8.43 -5.04 3.02
N ILE A 120 -7.15 -5.39 2.84
CA ILE A 120 -6.05 -4.44 2.57
C ILE A 120 -6.15 -3.78 1.20
N LEU A 121 -5.46 -2.66 1.00
CA LEU A 121 -5.21 -2.06 -0.31
C LEU A 121 -3.87 -2.54 -0.87
N ALA A 122 -3.88 -3.49 -1.80
CA ALA A 122 -2.70 -3.81 -2.60
C ALA A 122 -2.53 -2.79 -3.73
N VAL A 123 -1.32 -2.26 -3.93
CA VAL A 123 -1.07 -1.14 -4.84
C VAL A 123 -0.10 -1.50 -5.95
N GLY A 124 -0.61 -1.51 -7.18
CA GLY A 124 0.17 -1.66 -8.41
C GLY A 124 0.85 -0.35 -8.86
N ALA A 125 1.75 -0.47 -9.83
CA ALA A 125 2.51 0.64 -10.36
C ALA A 125 2.08 1.02 -11.79
N VAL A 126 1.89 2.32 -12.02
CA VAL A 126 1.71 2.91 -13.35
C VAL A 126 2.76 3.98 -13.64
N ASP A 127 2.92 4.32 -14.91
CA ASP A 127 3.64 5.51 -15.35
C ASP A 127 2.74 6.77 -15.31
N HIS A 128 3.33 7.93 -15.63
CA HIS A 128 2.61 9.21 -15.68
C HIS A 128 1.55 9.28 -16.79
N ASP A 129 1.61 8.38 -17.77
CA ASP A 129 0.61 8.21 -18.83
C ASP A 129 -0.47 7.18 -18.44
N ARG A 130 -0.49 6.73 -17.18
CA ARG A 130 -1.45 5.75 -16.62
C ARG A 130 -1.30 4.34 -17.20
N ARG A 131 -0.16 4.01 -17.82
CA ARG A 131 0.11 2.66 -18.31
C ARG A 131 0.71 1.81 -17.19
N THR A 132 0.31 0.54 -17.09
CA THR A 132 0.86 -0.41 -16.13
C THR A 132 2.37 -0.52 -16.31
N ALA A 133 3.14 -0.38 -15.22
CA ALA A 133 4.57 -0.60 -15.24
C ALA A 133 4.85 -2.08 -15.55
N SER A 134 5.81 -2.36 -16.43
CA SER A 134 6.11 -3.75 -16.83
C SER A 134 6.50 -4.65 -15.65
N PHE A 135 7.15 -4.08 -14.64
CA PHE A 135 7.54 -4.77 -13.41
C PHE A 135 6.39 -4.94 -12.42
N SER A 136 5.27 -4.22 -12.53
CA SER A 136 4.20 -4.30 -11.54
C SER A 136 3.66 -5.73 -11.48
N SER A 137 3.76 -6.35 -10.31
CA SER A 137 3.16 -7.66 -10.06
C SER A 137 1.66 -7.63 -10.30
N ARG A 138 1.14 -8.75 -10.81
CA ARG A 138 -0.25 -8.87 -11.28
C ARG A 138 -1.02 -9.89 -10.46
N GLY A 139 -2.31 -9.69 -10.32
CA GLY A 139 -3.19 -10.72 -9.76
C GLY A 139 -3.70 -11.70 -10.82
N PRO A 140 -4.90 -12.26 -10.62
CA PRO A 140 -5.66 -12.19 -9.35
C PRO A 140 -4.89 -12.81 -8.19
N SER A 141 -5.42 -12.75 -6.98
CA SER A 141 -4.97 -13.67 -5.91
C SER A 141 -5.28 -15.12 -6.31
N ALA A 142 -4.69 -16.09 -5.61
CA ALA A 142 -4.88 -17.51 -5.86
C ALA A 142 -6.36 -17.94 -5.85
N ASP A 143 -7.15 -17.32 -4.96
CA ASP A 143 -8.58 -17.53 -4.78
C ASP A 143 -9.46 -16.64 -5.69
N GLY A 144 -8.86 -15.91 -6.63
CA GLY A 144 -9.56 -15.21 -7.70
C GLY A 144 -10.05 -13.80 -7.36
N ARG A 145 -9.63 -13.22 -6.22
CA ARG A 145 -9.95 -11.82 -5.89
C ARG A 145 -9.18 -10.87 -6.80
N VAL A 146 -9.79 -9.72 -7.07
CA VAL A 146 -9.14 -8.63 -7.79
C VAL A 146 -7.94 -8.16 -6.97
N LYS A 147 -6.74 -8.35 -7.53
CA LYS A 147 -5.47 -7.83 -7.04
C LYS A 147 -4.59 -7.37 -8.22
N PRO A 148 -3.74 -6.34 -8.06
CA PRO A 148 -3.77 -5.37 -6.96
C PRO A 148 -5.16 -4.71 -6.83
N ASP A 149 -5.44 -4.05 -5.71
CA ASP A 149 -6.72 -3.38 -5.51
C ASP A 149 -6.79 -2.11 -6.38
N VAL A 150 -5.74 -1.30 -6.34
CA VAL A 150 -5.64 -0.02 -7.05
C VAL A 150 -4.22 0.18 -7.58
N ALA A 151 -4.00 1.23 -8.37
CA ALA A 151 -2.68 1.58 -8.88
C ALA A 151 -2.33 3.06 -8.62
N ALA A 152 -1.04 3.34 -8.48
CA ALA A 152 -0.50 4.69 -8.38
C ALA A 152 0.86 4.82 -9.08
N VAL A 153 1.33 6.04 -9.27
CA VAL A 153 2.60 6.32 -9.97
C VAL A 153 3.76 5.61 -9.28
N GLY A 154 4.34 4.65 -9.98
CA GLY A 154 5.50 3.88 -9.54
C GLY A 154 6.65 3.89 -10.54
N VAL A 155 6.51 4.57 -11.68
CA VAL A 155 7.59 4.78 -12.67
C VAL A 155 8.02 6.24 -12.63
N GLN A 156 9.32 6.50 -12.46
CA GLN A 156 9.88 7.84 -12.29
C GLN A 156 9.09 8.65 -11.25
N CYS A 157 8.77 8.01 -10.13
CA CYS A 157 8.11 8.65 -9.01
C CYS A 157 9.12 9.59 -8.33
N ALA A 158 8.73 10.82 -8.03
CA ALA A 158 9.62 11.80 -7.43
C ALA A 158 9.80 11.48 -5.94
N ALA A 159 11.05 11.25 -5.51
CA ALA A 159 11.39 10.95 -4.12
C ALA A 159 12.64 11.70 -3.67
N LEU A 160 12.78 11.94 -2.36
CA LEU A 160 14.06 12.36 -1.77
C LEU A 160 15.03 11.19 -1.68
N SER A 161 16.24 11.39 -2.21
CA SER A 161 17.41 10.54 -2.02
C SER A 161 17.78 10.47 -0.54
N PRO A 162 18.08 9.27 0.01
CA PRO A 162 18.48 9.12 1.41
C PRO A 162 19.89 9.66 1.70
N TRP A 163 20.70 9.95 0.68
CA TRP A 163 22.11 10.32 0.83
C TRP A 163 22.34 11.83 0.89
N ASP A 164 21.63 12.57 0.05
CA ASP A 164 21.86 14.00 -0.19
C ASP A 164 20.56 14.82 -0.28
N ALA A 165 19.40 14.19 -0.01
CA ALA A 165 18.08 14.78 -0.14
C ALA A 165 17.76 15.37 -1.52
N ALA A 166 18.51 15.00 -2.56
CA ALA A 166 18.18 15.37 -3.93
C ALA A 166 16.85 14.74 -4.35
N ILE A 167 16.10 15.45 -5.21
CA ILE A 167 14.91 14.86 -5.84
C ILE A 167 15.38 13.94 -6.96
N ILE A 168 15.00 12.68 -6.86
CA ILE A 168 15.33 11.63 -7.82
C ILE A 168 14.06 10.96 -8.34
N GLY A 169 14.15 10.38 -9.54
CA GLY A 169 13.12 9.50 -10.08
C GLY A 169 13.39 8.06 -9.66
N VAL A 170 12.44 7.45 -8.95
CA VAL A 170 12.53 6.06 -8.48
C VAL A 170 11.44 5.19 -9.11
N ASN A 171 11.71 3.89 -9.23
CA ASN A 171 10.79 2.92 -9.80
C ASN A 171 10.46 1.82 -8.80
N GLY A 172 9.19 1.45 -8.69
CA GLY A 172 8.73 0.33 -7.87
C GLY A 172 7.33 0.54 -7.29
N THR A 173 6.60 -0.55 -7.09
CA THR A 173 5.32 -0.53 -6.33
C THR A 173 5.53 -0.09 -4.89
N SER A 174 6.75 -0.25 -4.36
CA SER A 174 7.22 0.31 -3.08
C SER A 174 7.08 1.83 -2.98
N PHE A 175 6.97 2.55 -4.11
CA PHE A 175 6.68 3.99 -4.15
C PHE A 175 5.22 4.31 -4.47
N SER A 176 4.52 3.42 -5.20
CA SER A 176 3.08 3.53 -5.40
C SER A 176 2.29 3.36 -4.11
N SER A 177 2.63 2.35 -3.30
CA SER A 177 1.97 2.05 -2.01
C SER A 177 1.91 3.27 -1.08
N PRO A 178 3.04 3.94 -0.78
CA PRO A 178 3.01 5.10 0.11
C PRO A 178 2.29 6.33 -0.46
N LEU A 179 2.13 6.46 -1.78
CA LEU A 179 1.27 7.50 -2.34
C LEU A 179 -0.19 7.26 -1.94
N VAL A 180 -0.67 6.02 -2.07
CA VAL A 180 -2.03 5.62 -1.69
C VAL A 180 -2.23 5.66 -0.18
N ALA A 181 -1.23 5.27 0.61
CA ALA A 181 -1.31 5.35 2.07
C ALA A 181 -1.45 6.79 2.57
N GLY A 182 -0.65 7.74 2.07
CA GLY A 182 -0.80 9.14 2.43
C GLY A 182 -2.12 9.74 1.94
N ALA A 183 -2.61 9.29 0.78
CA ALA A 183 -3.93 9.65 0.30
C ALA A 183 -5.07 9.14 1.21
N ALA A 184 -4.96 7.91 1.70
CA ALA A 184 -5.90 7.33 2.65
C ALA A 184 -5.88 8.09 3.99
N ALA A 185 -4.70 8.45 4.49
CA ALA A 185 -4.57 9.28 5.69
C ALA A 185 -5.26 10.64 5.54
N CYS A 186 -5.08 11.32 4.40
CA CYS A 186 -5.77 12.58 4.10
C CYS A 186 -7.30 12.41 4.01
N LEU A 187 -7.78 11.35 3.35
CA LEU A 187 -9.21 11.05 3.28
C LEU A 187 -9.81 10.79 4.66
N TRP A 188 -9.09 10.07 5.51
CA TRP A 188 -9.57 9.76 6.85
C TRP A 188 -9.55 10.98 7.76
N GLN A 189 -8.56 11.87 7.62
CA GLN A 189 -8.56 13.16 8.29
C GLN A 189 -9.79 14.00 7.94
N LEU A 190 -10.25 13.95 6.69
CA LEU A 190 -11.48 14.63 6.23
C LEU A 190 -12.77 13.97 6.73
N HIS A 191 -12.72 12.67 7.05
CA HIS A 191 -13.87 11.85 7.39
C HIS A 191 -13.61 11.00 8.66
N PRO A 192 -13.36 11.64 9.82
CA PRO A 192 -12.92 10.95 11.03
C PRO A 192 -14.02 10.07 11.66
N ASP A 193 -15.27 10.20 11.24
CA ASP A 193 -16.41 9.38 11.65
C ASP A 193 -16.55 8.09 10.83
N ARG A 194 -15.73 7.91 9.78
CA ARG A 194 -15.73 6.73 8.93
C ARG A 194 -14.76 5.66 9.43
N SER A 195 -15.16 4.41 9.21
CA SER A 195 -14.32 3.24 9.44
C SER A 195 -13.22 3.10 8.39
N ASN A 196 -12.15 2.38 8.71
CA ASN A 196 -11.11 1.97 7.77
C ASN A 196 -11.68 1.29 6.52
N VAL A 197 -12.69 0.43 6.69
CA VAL A 197 -13.34 -0.28 5.58
C VAL A 197 -14.06 0.69 4.65
N GLU A 198 -14.79 1.68 5.18
CA GLU A 198 -15.44 2.72 4.37
C GLU A 198 -14.40 3.56 3.60
N ILE A 199 -13.28 3.93 4.23
CA ILE A 199 -12.19 4.66 3.56
C ILE A 199 -11.61 3.84 2.40
N MET A 200 -11.29 2.57 2.62
CA MET A 200 -10.73 1.70 1.58
C MET A 200 -11.74 1.39 0.47
N ASP A 201 -13.04 1.21 0.79
CA ASP A 201 -14.10 1.05 -0.21
C ASP A 201 -14.26 2.30 -1.08
N ALA A 202 -14.24 3.49 -0.47
CA ALA A 202 -14.31 4.75 -1.21
C ALA A 202 -13.11 4.91 -2.17
N ILE A 203 -11.90 4.52 -1.74
CA ILE A 203 -10.71 4.51 -2.59
C ILE A 203 -10.92 3.58 -3.81
N ARG A 204 -11.33 2.33 -3.59
CA ARG A 204 -11.59 1.36 -4.68
C ARG A 204 -12.67 1.86 -5.65
N ARG A 205 -13.81 2.33 -5.12
CA ARG A 205 -14.97 2.80 -5.90
C ARG A 205 -14.73 4.11 -6.66
N SER A 206 -13.77 4.90 -6.19
CA SER A 206 -13.36 6.11 -6.88
C SER A 206 -12.46 5.84 -8.10
N ALA A 207 -11.88 4.65 -8.19
CA ALA A 207 -10.81 4.36 -9.13
C ALA A 207 -11.30 4.27 -10.59
N SER A 208 -10.36 4.50 -11.51
CA SER A 208 -10.64 4.77 -12.92
C SER A 208 -11.34 3.65 -13.70
N GLN A 209 -11.31 2.41 -13.21
CA GLN A 209 -11.93 1.24 -13.83
C GLN A 209 -12.73 0.39 -12.84
N TRP A 210 -13.40 1.03 -11.86
CA TRP A 210 -14.25 0.36 -10.87
C TRP A 210 -15.23 -0.66 -11.49
N ASP A 211 -15.88 -0.32 -12.60
CA ASP A 211 -16.90 -1.17 -13.23
C ASP A 211 -16.32 -2.37 -14.01
N ALA A 212 -15.01 -2.35 -14.31
CA ALA A 212 -14.33 -3.37 -15.10
C ALA A 212 -12.88 -3.56 -14.60
N PRO A 213 -12.70 -4.11 -13.39
CA PRO A 213 -11.37 -4.33 -12.85
C PRO A 213 -10.62 -5.42 -13.62
N ASP A 214 -9.29 -5.36 -13.58
CA ASP A 214 -8.40 -6.35 -14.18
C ASP A 214 -7.33 -6.83 -13.19
N ALA A 215 -6.47 -7.75 -13.64
CA ALA A 215 -5.37 -8.27 -12.86
C ALA A 215 -4.10 -7.39 -12.89
N GLU A 216 -4.10 -6.29 -13.66
CA GLU A 216 -2.93 -5.43 -13.86
C GLU A 216 -2.95 -4.21 -12.94
N GLN A 217 -4.06 -3.47 -12.93
CA GLN A 217 -4.26 -2.25 -12.16
C GLN A 217 -5.41 -2.38 -11.14
N GLY A 218 -6.09 -3.52 -11.09
CA GLY A 218 -7.23 -3.70 -10.19
C GLY A 218 -8.41 -2.84 -10.61
N PHE A 219 -8.93 -2.07 -9.66
CA PHE A 219 -9.95 -1.04 -9.89
C PHE A 219 -9.38 0.24 -10.54
N GLY A 220 -8.05 0.32 -10.74
CA GLY A 220 -7.36 1.42 -11.44
C GLY A 220 -6.80 2.50 -10.52
N ILE A 221 -6.67 3.71 -11.06
CA ILE A 221 -6.08 4.85 -10.33
C ILE A 221 -7.17 5.57 -9.53
N PRO A 222 -7.05 5.68 -8.20
CA PRO A 222 -8.03 6.35 -7.35
C PRO A 222 -8.17 7.85 -7.66
N ASP A 223 -9.39 8.36 -7.57
CA ASP A 223 -9.70 9.80 -7.58
C ASP A 223 -10.13 10.21 -6.16
N LEU A 224 -9.25 10.91 -5.44
CA LEU A 224 -9.50 11.25 -4.04
C LEU A 224 -10.65 12.24 -3.86
N TRP A 225 -10.93 13.08 -4.85
CA TRP A 225 -12.09 13.96 -4.78
C TRP A 225 -13.37 13.13 -4.89
N ARG A 226 -13.42 12.19 -5.84
CA ARG A 226 -14.53 11.26 -5.95
C ARG A 226 -14.67 10.38 -4.70
N ALA A 227 -13.58 9.90 -4.11
CA ALA A 227 -13.61 9.16 -2.85
C ALA A 227 -14.18 10.02 -1.71
N HIS A 228 -13.77 11.29 -1.60
CA HIS A 228 -14.31 12.23 -0.62
C HIS A 228 -15.83 12.44 -0.78
N LEU A 229 -16.33 12.57 -2.01
CA LEU A 229 -17.77 12.67 -2.29
C LEU A 229 -18.52 11.38 -1.92
N LEU A 230 -17.94 10.20 -2.18
CA LEU A 230 -18.53 8.91 -1.81
C LEU A 230 -18.69 8.73 -0.29
N LEU A 231 -17.83 9.39 0.50
CA LEU A 231 -17.88 9.42 1.96
C LEU A 231 -18.86 10.48 2.50
N GLY A 232 -19.53 11.22 1.62
CA GLY A 232 -20.53 12.24 1.97
C GLY A 232 -19.97 13.66 2.09
N GLY A 233 -18.73 13.88 1.67
CA GLY A 233 -18.12 15.21 1.66
C GLY A 233 -18.66 16.12 0.55
N SER A 234 -18.55 17.43 0.76
CA SER A 234 -18.99 18.44 -0.21
C SER A 234 -18.03 19.62 -0.39
N ASP A 235 -17.04 19.75 0.51
CA ASP A 235 -16.01 20.78 0.51
C ASP A 235 -14.80 20.33 1.34
N LEU A 236 -13.75 21.16 1.36
CA LEU A 236 -12.51 20.90 2.10
C LEU A 236 -12.42 21.71 3.42
N THR A 237 -13.53 22.29 3.89
CA THR A 237 -13.52 23.21 5.04
C THR A 237 -13.27 22.52 6.38
N GLY A 238 -13.36 21.19 6.43
CA GLY A 238 -13.08 20.35 7.61
C GLY A 238 -11.60 20.14 7.95
N LEU A 239 -10.63 20.69 7.21
CA LEU A 239 -9.18 20.46 7.41
C LEU A 239 -8.58 21.14 8.66
N ALA A 240 -9.38 21.60 9.61
CA ALA A 240 -8.91 22.23 10.83
C ALA A 240 -8.64 21.19 11.93
N GLY A 241 -7.43 20.64 11.95
CA GLY A 241 -6.82 20.05 13.15
C GLY A 241 -7.26 18.63 13.48
N SER A 242 -6.66 17.64 12.81
CA SER A 242 -6.63 16.26 13.29
C SER A 242 -5.19 15.77 13.29
N LYS A 243 -4.75 15.22 14.44
CA LYS A 243 -3.51 14.49 14.60
C LYS A 243 -3.63 13.19 13.81
N VAL A 244 -2.63 12.84 13.03
CA VAL A 244 -2.53 11.56 12.30
C VAL A 244 -1.20 10.98 12.72
N LEU A 245 -1.09 9.70 13.14
CA LEU A 245 0.17 9.08 13.62
C LEU A 245 0.41 7.71 12.95
N GLN A 246 1.56 7.54 12.28
CA GLN A 246 1.91 6.41 11.40
C GLN A 246 3.06 5.54 11.96
N VAL A 247 3.53 4.52 11.22
CA VAL A 247 4.50 3.42 11.50
C VAL A 247 5.32 3.08 10.25
#